data_AF-A0AAN4YNG8-F1
#
_entry.id   AF-A0AAN4YNG8-F1
#
_cell.length_a   1.000
_cell.length_b   1.000
_cell.length_c   1.000
_cell.angle_alpha   90.00
_cell.angle_beta   90.00
_cell.angle_gamma   90.00
#
_symmetry.space_group_name_H-M   'P 1'
#
loop_
_entity.id
_entity.type
_entity.pdbx_description
1 polymer ?
#
loop_
_entity_poly.entity_id
_entity_poly.type
_entity_poly.pdbx_seq_one_letter_code
_entity_poly.pdbx_strand_id
1 'polypeptide(L)'
;MKPTTAAIALAGLLSGVTAAPGPHGERIERIDRTVLERALPNAPDGYVPSNVSCPANRPTVRSASSGLSSNETSWLKTRREKTQSAMKDFFNHVTIKDFDAVQYLDNHSSNTSNLPNIGIAVSGGGYRALMNGAGAIKAFDSRTENSTATGQLGGLLQSATYLAGLSGGGWLVGSIYINNFTTISALQTHEDGAVWQFQNSIFEGPDGDSIQILDSATYYKHVYDAVQDKKDAGYETSITDYWYVVEHLVDASSTNRR
;
A
#
# COMPACT_ATOMS: atom_id res chain seq x y z
N MET A 1 46.68 -44.39 4.67
CA MET A 1 45.91 -43.94 3.49
C MET A 1 44.47 -43.74 3.94
N LYS A 2 43.93 -42.53 3.79
CA LYS A 2 42.57 -42.15 4.23
C LYS A 2 41.53 -42.71 3.24
N PRO A 3 40.41 -43.29 3.67
CA PRO A 3 39.22 -43.40 2.84
C PRO A 3 38.29 -42.22 3.14
N THR A 4 38.09 -41.36 2.15
CA THR A 4 37.06 -40.32 2.16
C THR A 4 35.76 -40.92 1.63
N THR A 5 34.79 -41.15 2.51
CA THR A 5 33.42 -41.50 2.13
C THR A 5 32.64 -40.21 1.89
N ALA A 6 32.22 -39.97 0.64
CA ALA A 6 31.33 -38.88 0.30
C ALA A 6 29.89 -39.27 0.65
N ALA A 7 29.26 -38.54 1.57
CA ALA A 7 27.84 -38.65 1.86
C ALA A 7 27.07 -37.69 0.94
N ILE A 8 26.24 -38.24 0.06
CA ILE A 8 25.29 -37.48 -0.75
C ILE A 8 24.05 -37.25 0.14
N ALA A 9 23.88 -36.04 0.64
CA ALA A 9 22.65 -35.63 1.31
C ALA A 9 21.63 -35.18 0.26
N LEU A 10 20.61 -36.01 0.05
CA LEU A 10 19.43 -35.67 -0.75
C LEU A 10 18.54 -34.77 0.12
N ALA A 11 18.68 -33.45 -0.02
CA ALA A 11 17.79 -32.50 0.64
C ALA A 11 16.42 -32.53 -0.06
N GLY A 12 15.41 -33.04 0.65
CA GLY A 12 14.02 -33.02 0.22
C GLY A 12 13.52 -31.59 0.02
N LEU A 13 12.80 -31.40 -1.08
CA LEU A 13 12.10 -30.17 -1.44
C LEU A 13 11.00 -29.88 -0.41
N LEU A 14 11.30 -29.00 0.55
CA LEU A 14 10.28 -28.30 1.32
C LEU A 14 9.84 -27.08 0.49
N SER A 15 8.61 -27.11 -0.02
CA SER A 15 7.96 -25.98 -0.66
C SER A 15 7.71 -24.88 0.38
N GLY A 16 8.70 -24.01 0.56
CA GLY A 16 8.56 -22.77 1.33
C GLY A 16 7.77 -21.76 0.52
N VAL A 17 6.52 -21.52 0.90
CA VAL A 17 5.77 -20.34 0.45
C VAL A 17 6.14 -19.19 1.39
N THR A 18 7.24 -18.52 1.06
CA THR A 18 7.56 -17.21 1.65
C THR A 18 6.58 -16.19 1.09
N ALA A 19 5.90 -15.43 1.96
CA ALA A 19 5.25 -14.17 1.57
C ALA A 19 6.32 -13.10 1.29
N ALA A 20 7.14 -13.34 0.26
CA ALA A 20 8.00 -12.33 -0.34
C ALA A 20 7.20 -11.61 -1.44
N PRO A 21 7.37 -10.29 -1.65
CA PRO A 21 7.04 -9.72 -2.94
C PRO A 21 7.88 -10.49 -3.97
N GLY A 22 7.21 -11.12 -4.94
CA GLY A 22 7.88 -11.96 -5.92
C GLY A 22 9.01 -11.19 -6.63
N PRO A 23 10.06 -11.89 -7.09
CA PRO A 23 11.07 -11.26 -7.94
C PRO A 23 10.36 -10.57 -9.11
N HIS A 24 10.85 -9.39 -9.47
CA HIS A 24 10.33 -8.57 -10.57
C HIS A 24 9.85 -9.44 -11.74
N GLY A 25 8.54 -9.45 -12.00
CA GLY A 25 7.97 -10.06 -13.21
C GLY A 25 7.00 -11.24 -13.03
N GLU A 26 6.53 -11.58 -11.83
CA GLU A 26 5.36 -12.47 -11.75
C GLU A 26 4.09 -11.74 -12.21
N ARG A 27 3.65 -12.08 -13.42
CA ARG A 27 2.40 -11.66 -14.02
C ARG A 27 1.25 -12.04 -13.08
N ILE A 28 0.68 -11.04 -12.40
CA ILE A 28 -0.63 -11.18 -11.75
C ILE A 28 -1.64 -11.44 -12.86
N GLU A 29 -1.97 -12.71 -13.10
CA GLU A 29 -2.92 -13.13 -14.11
C GLU A 29 -4.32 -12.61 -13.74
N ARG A 30 -4.71 -11.51 -14.41
CA ARG A 30 -5.98 -10.78 -14.30
C ARG A 30 -6.05 -9.73 -13.19
N ILE A 31 -5.19 -8.73 -13.26
CA ILE A 31 -5.66 -7.36 -13.00
C ILE A 31 -6.27 -6.86 -14.31
N ASP A 32 -7.53 -6.42 -14.26
CA ASP A 32 -8.19 -5.75 -15.37
C ASP A 32 -7.29 -4.58 -15.84
N ARG A 33 -6.93 -4.55 -17.14
CA ARG A 33 -6.09 -3.48 -17.71
C ARG A 33 -6.65 -2.09 -17.37
N THR A 34 -7.97 -1.96 -17.29
CA THR A 34 -8.63 -0.70 -16.94
C THR A 34 -8.39 -0.26 -15.48
N VAL A 35 -8.09 -1.19 -14.58
CA VAL A 35 -7.69 -0.89 -13.19
C VAL A 35 -6.22 -0.50 -13.11
N LEU A 36 -5.36 -1.15 -13.93
CA LEU A 36 -3.94 -0.83 -14.01
C LEU A 36 -3.70 0.58 -14.61
N GLU A 37 -4.51 0.97 -15.60
CA GLU A 37 -4.46 2.29 -16.25
C GLU A 37 -4.94 3.44 -15.35
N ARG A 38 -5.69 3.16 -14.27
CA ARG A 38 -6.33 4.17 -13.41
C ARG A 38 -5.58 4.50 -12.12
N ALA A 39 -4.47 3.81 -11.84
CA ALA A 39 -3.82 3.85 -10.53
C ALA A 39 -2.38 4.41 -10.57
N LEU A 40 -1.80 4.61 -11.75
CA LEU A 40 -0.43 5.08 -11.92
C LEU A 40 -0.44 6.48 -12.58
N PRO A 41 0.56 7.34 -12.31
CA PRO A 41 0.61 8.74 -12.79
C PRO A 41 1.13 8.84 -14.22
N ASN A 42 1.11 7.73 -14.95
CA ASN A 42 1.20 7.66 -16.40
C ASN A 42 -0.16 7.96 -17.06
N ALA A 43 -1.04 8.70 -16.37
CA ALA A 43 -2.22 9.27 -16.99
C ALA A 43 -1.75 10.06 -18.22
N PRO A 44 -2.21 9.68 -19.44
CA PRO A 44 -1.65 10.19 -20.69
C PRO A 44 -1.74 11.71 -20.78
N ASP A 45 -2.75 12.31 -20.14
CA ASP A 45 -3.03 13.75 -20.14
C ASP A 45 -2.81 14.39 -18.75
N GLY A 46 -2.01 13.75 -17.88
CA GLY A 46 -1.72 14.29 -16.54
C GLY A 46 -2.96 14.45 -15.67
N TYR A 47 -3.21 15.66 -15.18
CA TYR A 47 -4.38 15.98 -14.34
C TYR A 47 -5.65 16.27 -15.16
N VAL A 48 -5.53 16.39 -16.49
CA VAL A 48 -6.64 16.69 -17.38
C VAL A 48 -7.48 15.44 -17.59
N PRO A 49 -8.78 15.44 -17.25
CA PRO A 49 -9.64 14.29 -17.52
C PRO A 49 -9.86 14.14 -19.03
N SER A 50 -9.92 12.90 -19.51
CA SER A 50 -10.18 12.58 -20.91
C SER A 50 -11.59 12.02 -21.11
N ASN A 51 -12.17 12.34 -22.27
CA ASN A 51 -13.46 11.78 -22.67
C ASN A 51 -13.27 10.38 -23.26
N VAL A 52 -14.02 9.41 -22.75
CA VAL A 52 -14.02 8.04 -23.26
C VAL A 52 -15.44 7.61 -23.61
N SER A 53 -15.57 6.81 -24.66
CA SER A 53 -16.86 6.21 -25.00
C SER A 53 -17.32 5.27 -23.89
N CYS A 54 -18.58 5.38 -23.48
CA CYS A 54 -19.16 4.44 -22.53
C CYS A 54 -19.06 3.01 -23.07
N PRO A 55 -18.68 2.02 -22.24
CA PRO A 55 -18.71 0.62 -22.65
C PRO A 55 -20.14 0.20 -23.04
N ALA A 56 -20.25 -0.73 -23.99
CA ALA A 56 -21.54 -1.26 -24.45
C ALA A 56 -22.36 -1.83 -23.27
N ASN A 57 -21.68 -2.50 -22.34
CA ASN A 57 -22.24 -2.91 -21.05
C ASN A 57 -21.99 -1.79 -20.04
N ARG A 58 -23.01 -0.98 -19.76
CA ARG A 58 -22.91 0.13 -18.81
C ARG A 58 -22.88 -0.40 -17.36
N PRO A 59 -21.97 0.11 -16.51
CA PRO A 59 -21.97 -0.24 -15.09
C PRO A 59 -23.24 0.29 -14.42
N THR A 60 -23.73 -0.42 -13.41
CA THR A 60 -24.89 -0.04 -12.61
C THR A 60 -24.48 0.34 -11.20
N VAL A 61 -25.24 1.24 -10.57
CA VAL A 61 -25.07 1.54 -9.14
C VAL A 61 -25.60 0.36 -8.35
N ARG A 62 -24.72 -0.24 -7.53
CA ARG A 62 -25.09 -1.35 -6.66
C ARG A 62 -25.70 -0.83 -5.36
N SER A 63 -26.83 -1.39 -4.94
CA SER A 63 -27.37 -1.12 -3.60
C SER A 63 -26.42 -1.63 -2.52
N ALA A 64 -26.17 -0.83 -1.48
CA ALA A 64 -25.41 -1.27 -0.31
C ALA A 64 -26.13 -2.37 0.49
N SER A 65 -27.47 -2.44 0.40
CA SER A 65 -28.28 -3.46 1.10
C SER A 65 -28.02 -4.89 0.62
N SER A 66 -27.36 -5.08 -0.53
CA SER A 66 -26.99 -6.41 -1.03
C SER A 66 -25.68 -6.95 -0.44
N GLY A 67 -25.10 -6.27 0.56
CA GLY A 67 -23.90 -6.74 1.28
C GLY A 67 -22.59 -6.36 0.60
N LEU A 68 -21.56 -7.21 0.73
CA LEU A 68 -20.26 -6.99 0.09
C LEU A 68 -20.35 -7.18 -1.43
N SER A 69 -19.43 -6.55 -2.17
CA SER A 69 -19.35 -6.75 -3.62
C SER A 69 -18.88 -8.17 -3.96
N SER A 70 -19.23 -8.68 -5.14
CA SER A 70 -18.74 -9.98 -5.63
C SER A 70 -17.21 -10.04 -5.64
N ASN A 71 -16.55 -8.93 -5.96
CA ASN A 71 -15.10 -8.82 -6.01
C ASN A 71 -14.49 -8.96 -4.62
N GLU A 72 -15.04 -8.26 -3.63
CA GLU A 72 -14.58 -8.35 -2.25
C GLU A 72 -14.85 -9.72 -1.65
N THR A 73 -16.06 -10.28 -1.84
CA THR A 73 -16.38 -11.65 -1.39
C THR A 73 -15.46 -12.69 -2.02
N SER A 74 -15.09 -12.53 -3.29
CA SER A 74 -14.16 -13.44 -3.97
C SER A 74 -12.73 -13.27 -3.46
N TRP A 75 -12.27 -12.03 -3.28
CA TRP A 75 -10.97 -11.72 -2.71
C TRP A 75 -10.82 -12.26 -1.29
N LEU A 76 -11.85 -12.13 -0.45
CA LEU A 76 -11.85 -12.65 0.92
C LEU A 76 -11.52 -14.14 0.98
N LYS A 77 -12.01 -14.96 0.05
CA LYS A 77 -11.69 -16.40 0.00
C LYS A 77 -10.18 -16.63 -0.10
N THR A 78 -9.51 -15.90 -0.99
CA THR A 78 -8.05 -15.99 -1.16
C THR A 78 -7.27 -15.32 -0.03
N ARG A 79 -7.82 -14.23 0.56
CA ARG A 79 -7.17 -13.51 1.64
C ARG A 79 -7.14 -14.32 2.93
N ARG A 80 -8.20 -15.10 3.21
CA ARG A 80 -8.34 -15.89 4.43
C ARG A 80 -7.18 -16.87 4.64
N GLU A 81 -6.79 -17.58 3.60
CA GLU A 81 -5.66 -18.51 3.62
C GLU A 81 -4.36 -17.79 4.03
N LYS A 82 -4.10 -16.61 3.44
CA LYS A 82 -2.91 -15.80 3.77
C LYS A 82 -2.95 -15.28 5.20
N THR A 83 -4.09 -14.75 5.65
CA THR A 83 -4.22 -14.22 7.02
C THR A 83 -4.08 -15.33 8.06
N GLN A 84 -4.57 -16.53 7.77
CA GLN A 84 -4.46 -17.65 8.69
C GLN A 84 -3.00 -18.08 8.89
N SER A 85 -2.24 -18.24 7.79
CA SER A 85 -0.81 -18.55 7.90
C SER A 85 -0.08 -17.47 8.68
N ALA A 86 -0.30 -16.20 8.32
CA ALA A 86 0.33 -15.06 9.00
C ALA A 86 -0.02 -14.98 10.49
N MET A 87 -1.25 -15.29 10.88
CA MET A 87 -1.66 -15.31 12.28
C MET A 87 -0.95 -16.41 13.07
N LYS A 88 -0.78 -17.61 12.49
CA LYS A 88 -0.01 -18.67 13.14
C LYS A 88 1.45 -18.25 13.33
N ASP A 89 2.06 -17.67 12.30
CA ASP A 89 3.43 -17.16 12.38
C ASP A 89 3.57 -16.04 13.43
N PHE A 90 2.58 -15.16 13.52
CA PHE A 90 2.52 -14.10 14.53
C PHE A 90 2.41 -14.67 15.95
N PHE A 91 1.46 -15.58 16.19
CA PHE A 91 1.24 -16.16 17.52
C PHE A 91 2.31 -17.18 17.95
N ASN A 92 3.17 -17.64 17.04
CA ASN A 92 4.37 -18.39 17.40
C ASN A 92 5.39 -17.57 18.20
N HIS A 93 5.38 -16.23 18.07
CA HIS A 93 6.33 -15.36 18.79
C HIS A 93 5.65 -14.28 19.66
N VAL A 94 4.35 -14.05 19.48
CA VAL A 94 3.51 -13.22 20.36
C VAL A 94 2.55 -14.12 21.14
N THR A 95 2.77 -14.26 22.44
CA THR A 95 1.97 -15.17 23.28
C THR A 95 0.85 -14.45 24.01
N ILE A 96 -0.33 -15.05 24.06
CA ILE A 96 -1.41 -14.64 24.96
C ILE A 96 -1.32 -15.51 26.21
N LYS A 97 -1.24 -14.87 27.38
CA LYS A 97 -1.16 -15.60 28.65
C LYS A 97 -2.38 -16.52 28.79
N ASP A 98 -2.12 -17.78 29.14
CA ASP A 98 -3.13 -18.81 29.39
C ASP A 98 -3.99 -19.17 28.16
N PHE A 99 -3.54 -18.89 26.94
CA PHE A 99 -4.25 -19.22 25.70
C PHE A 99 -3.31 -19.65 24.57
N ASP A 100 -3.50 -20.87 24.05
CA ASP A 100 -2.78 -21.38 22.88
C ASP A 100 -3.49 -20.93 21.58
N ALA A 101 -3.08 -19.76 21.08
CA ALA A 101 -3.64 -19.19 19.88
C ALA A 101 -3.33 -20.00 18.62
N VAL A 102 -2.16 -20.64 18.53
CA VAL A 102 -1.78 -21.45 17.36
C VAL A 102 -2.67 -22.70 17.29
N GLN A 103 -2.84 -23.40 18.41
CA GLN A 103 -3.74 -24.55 18.49
C GLN A 103 -5.19 -24.16 18.18
N TYR A 104 -5.66 -23.00 18.65
CA TYR A 104 -7.00 -22.51 18.29
C TYR A 104 -7.16 -22.32 16.77
N LEU A 105 -6.18 -21.68 16.11
CA LEU A 105 -6.19 -21.44 14.67
C LEU A 105 -6.10 -22.73 13.85
N ASP A 106 -5.40 -23.75 14.34
CA ASP A 106 -5.31 -25.08 13.73
C ASP A 106 -6.64 -25.83 13.83
N ASN A 107 -7.23 -25.87 15.03
CA ASN A 107 -8.48 -26.58 15.29
C ASN A 107 -9.66 -26.01 14.46
N HIS A 108 -9.63 -24.71 14.16
CA HIS A 108 -10.68 -24.02 13.40
C HIS A 108 -10.31 -23.76 11.95
N SER A 109 -9.26 -24.42 11.44
CA SER A 109 -8.66 -24.08 10.15
C SER A 109 -9.59 -24.28 8.95
N SER A 110 -10.53 -25.22 9.05
CA SER A 110 -11.54 -25.51 8.04
C SER A 110 -12.79 -24.62 8.11
N ASN A 111 -12.96 -23.82 9.18
CA ASN A 111 -14.11 -22.94 9.36
C ASN A 111 -13.66 -21.50 9.55
N THR A 112 -13.54 -20.77 8.45
CA THR A 112 -13.10 -19.37 8.43
C THR A 112 -13.98 -18.42 9.23
N SER A 113 -15.23 -18.78 9.52
CA SER A 113 -16.13 -17.95 10.36
C SER A 113 -15.74 -17.98 11.83
N ASN A 114 -14.99 -19.00 12.26
CA ASN A 114 -14.44 -19.11 13.61
C ASN A 114 -13.03 -18.54 13.72
N LEU A 115 -12.45 -18.05 12.62
CA LEU A 115 -11.15 -17.38 12.63
C LEU A 115 -11.33 -15.87 12.79
N PRO A 116 -10.45 -15.18 13.54
CA PRO A 116 -10.58 -13.75 13.77
C PRO A 116 -10.31 -12.94 12.50
N ASN A 117 -11.03 -11.82 12.38
CA ASN A 117 -10.82 -10.83 11.33
C ASN A 117 -10.14 -9.61 11.91
N ILE A 118 -8.90 -9.37 11.50
CA ILE A 118 -8.14 -8.22 11.97
C ILE A 118 -8.34 -7.06 10.99
N GLY A 119 -8.73 -5.90 11.51
CA GLY A 119 -8.78 -4.64 10.78
C GLY A 119 -7.84 -3.62 11.41
N ILE A 120 -7.06 -2.93 10.59
CA ILE A 120 -6.20 -1.82 11.01
C ILE A 120 -6.80 -0.54 10.45
N ALA A 121 -6.94 0.48 11.29
CA ALA A 121 -7.46 1.78 10.89
C ALA A 121 -6.53 2.89 11.36
N VAL A 122 -6.14 3.78 10.44
CA VAL A 122 -5.34 4.96 10.72
C VAL A 122 -6.22 6.21 10.59
N SER A 123 -6.29 7.00 11.65
CA SER A 123 -7.17 8.18 11.74
C SER A 123 -6.67 9.34 10.87
N GLY A 124 -7.47 10.42 10.85
CA GLY A 124 -7.07 11.70 10.27
C GLY A 124 -6.16 12.52 11.19
N GLY A 125 -5.50 13.52 10.60
CA GLY A 125 -4.58 14.41 11.32
C GLY A 125 -3.36 14.85 10.53
N GLY A 126 -3.47 14.92 9.20
CA GLY A 126 -2.39 15.31 8.29
C GLY A 126 -1.12 14.48 8.47
N TYR A 127 0.05 15.12 8.33
CA TYR A 127 1.36 14.47 8.48
C TYR A 127 1.55 13.78 9.82
N ARG A 128 0.96 14.31 10.91
CA ARG A 128 1.05 13.67 12.22
C ARG A 128 0.41 12.29 12.19
N ALA A 129 -0.79 12.17 11.64
CA ALA A 129 -1.48 10.89 11.55
C ALA A 129 -0.76 9.93 10.60
N LEU A 130 -0.26 10.43 9.45
CA LEU A 130 0.57 9.65 8.53
C LEU A 130 1.78 9.08 9.26
N MET A 131 2.59 9.90 9.93
CA MET A 131 3.85 9.48 10.54
C MET A 131 3.66 8.56 11.74
N ASN A 132 2.68 8.84 12.59
CA ASN A 132 2.37 7.96 13.72
C ASN A 132 1.83 6.61 13.23
N GLY A 133 0.91 6.63 12.25
CA GLY A 133 0.41 5.42 11.61
C GLY A 133 1.52 4.64 10.91
N ALA A 134 2.46 5.33 10.24
CA ALA A 134 3.60 4.74 9.59
C ALA A 134 4.49 3.99 10.58
N GLY A 135 4.77 4.57 11.75
CA GLY A 135 5.50 3.89 12.82
C GLY A 135 4.81 2.59 13.27
N ALA A 136 3.50 2.64 13.47
CA ALA A 136 2.72 1.44 13.82
C ALA A 136 2.75 0.38 12.70
N ILE A 137 2.48 0.77 11.45
CA ILE A 137 2.52 -0.15 10.30
C ILE A 137 3.94 -0.74 10.13
N LYS A 138 4.99 0.07 10.29
CA LYS A 138 6.39 -0.37 10.22
C LYS A 138 6.68 -1.44 11.28
N ALA A 139 6.19 -1.27 12.50
CA ALA A 139 6.32 -2.27 13.57
C ALA A 139 5.49 -3.54 13.31
N PHE A 140 4.32 -3.41 12.67
CA PHE A 140 3.42 -4.53 12.37
C PHE A 140 3.83 -5.33 11.13
N ASP A 141 4.68 -4.77 10.28
CA ASP A 141 5.09 -5.37 9.03
C ASP A 141 6.27 -6.34 9.24
N SER A 142 6.08 -7.63 8.95
CA SER A 142 7.15 -8.64 9.05
C SER A 142 8.29 -8.42 8.05
N ARG A 143 8.12 -7.54 7.05
CA ARG A 143 9.15 -7.16 6.08
C ARG A 143 10.12 -6.12 6.64
N THR A 144 9.81 -5.51 7.78
CA THR A 144 10.70 -4.57 8.48
C THR A 144 11.78 -5.36 9.20
N GLU A 145 13.03 -4.92 9.08
CA GLU A 145 14.17 -5.53 9.76
C GLU A 145 13.92 -5.65 11.28
N ASN A 146 14.18 -6.83 11.83
CA ASN A 146 14.01 -7.17 13.25
C ASN A 146 12.58 -7.04 13.82
N SER A 147 11.54 -6.85 12.99
CA SER A 147 10.17 -6.68 13.49
C SER A 147 9.52 -7.95 14.03
N THR A 148 10.09 -9.13 13.77
CA THR A 148 9.59 -10.43 14.27
C THR A 148 10.42 -10.98 15.44
N ALA A 149 11.34 -10.18 16.00
CA ALA A 149 12.10 -10.59 17.18
C ALA A 149 11.19 -10.70 18.42
N THR A 150 11.68 -11.37 19.48
CA THR A 150 10.92 -11.51 20.73
C THR A 150 10.48 -10.15 21.28
N GLY A 151 9.18 -10.01 21.53
CA GLY A 151 8.58 -8.77 22.04
C GLY A 151 8.19 -7.75 20.96
N GLN A 152 8.37 -8.07 19.68
CA GLN A 152 7.95 -7.23 18.54
C GLN A 152 6.62 -7.71 17.94
N LEU A 153 6.03 -6.90 17.05
CA LEU A 153 4.67 -7.10 16.53
C LEU A 153 4.61 -7.38 15.01
N GLY A 154 5.76 -7.67 14.39
CA GLY A 154 5.87 -7.97 12.97
C GLY A 154 5.03 -9.18 12.58
N GLY A 155 4.31 -9.08 11.47
CA GLY A 155 3.37 -10.10 11.01
C GLY A 155 1.91 -9.77 11.34
N LEU A 156 1.64 -8.79 12.21
CA LEU A 156 0.29 -8.31 12.45
C LEU A 156 -0.34 -7.66 11.20
N LEU A 157 0.47 -6.95 10.38
CA LEU A 157 0.00 -6.40 9.11
C LEU A 157 -0.35 -7.51 8.12
N GLN A 158 0.49 -8.55 8.03
CA GLN A 158 0.24 -9.71 7.18
C GLN A 158 -1.02 -10.47 7.62
N SER A 159 -1.31 -10.49 8.92
CA SER A 159 -2.50 -11.08 9.54
C SER A 159 -3.79 -10.26 9.32
N ALA A 160 -3.68 -8.97 9.01
CA ALA A 160 -4.82 -8.09 8.81
C ALA A 160 -5.64 -8.48 7.57
N THR A 161 -6.97 -8.50 7.70
CA THR A 161 -7.87 -8.56 6.54
C THR A 161 -7.97 -7.18 5.91
N TYR A 162 -8.25 -6.14 6.69
CA TYR A 162 -8.48 -4.78 6.19
C TYR A 162 -7.46 -3.79 6.73
N LEU A 163 -7.05 -2.85 5.88
CA LEU A 163 -6.31 -1.65 6.25
C LEU A 163 -7.06 -0.45 5.69
N ALA A 164 -7.46 0.46 6.58
CA ALA A 164 -8.21 1.65 6.23
C ALA A 164 -7.51 2.92 6.75
N GLY A 165 -7.72 4.03 6.05
CA GLY A 165 -7.15 5.32 6.38
C GLY A 165 -8.10 6.45 6.02
N LEU A 166 -8.17 7.49 6.85
CA LEU A 166 -8.93 8.71 6.57
C LEU A 166 -8.00 9.93 6.68
N SER A 167 -8.16 10.93 5.79
CA SER A 167 -7.34 12.15 5.80
C SER A 167 -5.84 11.80 5.80
N GLY A 168 -5.04 12.23 6.78
CA GLY A 168 -3.63 11.86 6.90
C GLY A 168 -3.35 10.35 6.93
N GLY A 169 -4.24 9.55 7.52
CA GLY A 169 -4.17 8.08 7.42
C GLY A 169 -4.47 7.56 6.02
N GLY A 170 -5.29 8.29 5.25
CA GLY A 170 -5.54 8.01 3.84
C GLY A 170 -4.28 8.25 2.98
N TRP A 171 -3.53 9.32 3.27
CA TRP A 171 -2.23 9.58 2.62
C TRP A 171 -1.25 8.43 2.86
N LEU A 172 -1.16 7.96 4.10
CA LEU A 172 -0.34 6.79 4.45
C LEU A 172 -0.75 5.54 3.65
N VAL A 173 -2.03 5.16 3.73
CA VAL A 173 -2.52 3.94 3.05
C VAL A 173 -2.37 4.05 1.53
N GLY A 174 -2.65 5.23 0.96
CA GLY A 174 -2.47 5.51 -0.47
C GLY A 174 -1.01 5.39 -0.90
N SER A 175 -0.09 6.00 -0.16
CA SER A 175 1.36 5.96 -0.45
C SER A 175 1.92 4.53 -0.42
N ILE A 176 1.40 3.66 0.46
CA ILE A 176 1.78 2.24 0.48
C ILE A 176 1.18 1.52 -0.74
N TYR A 177 -0.14 1.66 -0.94
CA TYR A 177 -0.88 0.83 -1.90
C TYR A 177 -0.53 1.14 -3.36
N ILE A 178 -0.47 2.42 -3.73
CA ILE A 178 -0.20 2.85 -5.11
C ILE A 178 1.26 2.54 -5.50
N ASN A 179 2.18 2.59 -4.53
CA ASN A 179 3.58 2.19 -4.73
C ASN A 179 3.79 0.69 -4.50
N ASN A 180 2.95 -0.15 -5.12
CA ASN A 180 3.07 -1.62 -5.10
C ASN A 180 3.16 -2.24 -3.70
N PHE A 181 2.36 -1.75 -2.75
CA PHE A 181 2.36 -2.20 -1.36
C PHE A 181 3.76 -2.16 -0.71
N THR A 182 4.54 -1.12 -1.00
CA THR A 182 5.89 -0.93 -0.49
C THR A 182 5.95 -0.85 1.05
N THR A 183 7.13 -1.07 1.63
CA THR A 183 7.31 -0.98 3.09
C THR A 183 7.48 0.48 3.52
N ILE A 184 7.14 0.77 4.78
CA ILE A 184 7.41 2.09 5.36
C ILE A 184 8.92 2.41 5.35
N SER A 185 9.77 1.40 5.59
CA SER A 185 11.23 1.56 5.54
C SER A 185 11.71 2.01 4.16
N ALA A 186 11.11 1.50 3.08
CA ALA A 186 11.48 1.86 1.72
C ALA A 186 10.92 3.24 1.30
N LEU A 187 9.75 3.62 1.81
CA LEU A 187 9.22 4.98 1.61
C LEU A 187 10.05 6.02 2.36
N GLN A 188 10.51 5.69 3.55
CA GLN A 188 11.31 6.57 4.40
C GLN A 188 12.77 6.65 3.90
N THR A 189 13.00 7.43 2.86
CA THR A 189 14.33 7.66 2.26
C THR A 189 14.64 9.16 2.16
N HIS A 190 15.91 9.47 1.94
CA HIS A 190 16.41 10.82 1.63
C HIS A 190 16.76 10.97 0.14
N GLU A 191 16.46 9.96 -0.68
CA GLU A 191 16.70 10.03 -2.12
C GLU A 191 15.79 11.08 -2.76
N ASP A 192 16.41 11.99 -3.52
CA ASP A 192 15.69 13.03 -4.25
C ASP A 192 14.67 12.41 -5.19
N GLY A 193 13.44 12.92 -5.12
CA GLY A 193 12.34 12.44 -5.94
C GLY A 193 11.66 11.16 -5.46
N ALA A 194 12.04 10.59 -4.31
CA ALA A 194 11.25 9.53 -3.69
C ALA A 194 9.87 10.04 -3.20
N VAL A 195 8.94 9.13 -2.89
CA VAL A 195 7.54 9.45 -2.54
C VAL A 195 7.41 10.34 -1.30
N TRP A 196 8.20 10.08 -0.25
CA TRP A 196 8.08 10.74 1.04
C TRP A 196 9.18 11.79 1.22
N GLN A 197 8.86 13.02 0.80
CA GLN A 197 9.72 14.19 0.94
C GLN A 197 9.07 15.18 1.91
N PHE A 198 9.48 15.12 3.19
CA PHE A 198 8.90 15.94 4.25
C PHE A 198 9.86 17.01 4.80
N GLN A 199 10.99 17.22 4.14
CA GLN A 199 12.01 18.19 4.50
C GLN A 199 11.53 19.62 4.37
N ASN A 200 10.73 19.90 3.33
CA ASN A 200 10.17 21.21 3.05
C ASN A 200 8.68 21.22 3.40
N SER A 201 8.19 22.41 3.73
CA SER A 201 6.75 22.57 3.92
C SER A 201 6.01 22.43 2.58
N ILE A 202 4.75 22.01 2.65
CA ILE A 202 3.88 21.92 1.47
C ILE A 202 3.66 23.28 0.76
N PHE A 203 3.92 24.38 1.46
CA PHE A 203 3.84 25.74 0.93
C PHE A 203 5.13 26.21 0.26
N GLU A 204 6.24 25.55 0.59
CA GLU A 204 7.55 25.84 0.03
C GLU A 204 7.80 25.02 -1.23
N GLY A 205 7.32 23.77 -1.24
CA GLY A 205 7.50 22.86 -2.37
C GLY A 205 8.87 22.15 -2.35
N PRO A 206 9.14 21.30 -3.34
CA PRO A 206 10.42 20.61 -3.46
C PRO A 206 11.54 21.58 -3.84
N ASP A 207 12.76 21.28 -3.41
CA ASP A 207 13.96 22.00 -3.86
C ASP A 207 14.16 21.79 -5.37
N GLY A 208 14.46 22.86 -6.10
CA GLY A 208 14.83 22.80 -7.51
C GLY A 208 16.32 23.05 -7.74
N ASP A 209 16.71 23.23 -9.01
CA ASP A 209 18.09 23.55 -9.39
C ASP A 209 18.43 25.04 -9.17
N SER A 210 17.52 25.83 -8.59
CA SER A 210 17.60 27.29 -8.51
C SER A 210 17.54 27.83 -7.07
N ILE A 211 17.22 29.11 -6.91
CA ILE A 211 17.03 29.72 -5.59
C ILE A 211 15.62 29.35 -5.13
N GLN A 212 15.46 28.82 -3.91
CA GLN A 212 14.20 28.28 -3.38
C GLN A 212 12.95 29.12 -3.66
N ILE A 213 13.03 30.46 -3.61
CA ILE A 213 11.89 31.34 -3.91
C ILE A 213 11.40 31.20 -5.36
N LEU A 214 12.32 31.05 -6.31
CA LEU A 214 12.00 30.82 -7.73
C LEU A 214 11.45 29.40 -7.94
N ASP A 215 11.93 28.43 -7.18
CA ASP A 215 11.41 27.06 -7.20
C ASP A 215 9.98 27.01 -6.65
N SER A 216 9.70 27.70 -5.53
CA SER A 216 8.33 27.85 -5.01
C SER A 216 7.40 28.54 -6.00
N ALA A 217 7.86 29.58 -6.71
CA ALA A 217 7.04 30.25 -7.73
C ALA A 217 6.72 29.33 -8.92
N THR A 218 7.71 28.57 -9.37
CA THR A 218 7.56 27.56 -10.44
C THR A 218 6.61 26.45 -10.01
N TYR A 219 6.75 25.98 -8.77
CA TYR A 219 5.85 25.04 -8.13
C TYR A 219 4.39 25.50 -8.12
N TYR A 220 4.11 26.72 -7.65
CA TYR A 220 2.75 27.26 -7.67
C TYR A 220 2.22 27.48 -9.09
N LYS A 221 3.09 27.82 -10.04
CA LYS A 221 2.71 27.90 -11.45
C LYS A 221 2.28 26.53 -11.99
N HIS A 222 3.02 25.46 -11.71
CA HIS A 222 2.63 24.10 -12.12
C HIS A 222 1.29 23.67 -11.53
N VAL A 223 1.07 23.96 -10.25
CA VAL A 223 -0.21 23.68 -9.58
C VAL A 223 -1.35 24.43 -10.28
N TYR A 224 -1.15 25.72 -10.55
CA TYR A 224 -2.15 26.54 -11.24
C TYR A 224 -2.43 26.00 -12.65
N ASP A 225 -1.38 25.75 -13.43
CA ASP A 225 -1.50 25.28 -14.81
C ASP A 225 -2.23 23.92 -14.85
N ALA A 226 -1.93 22.97 -13.96
CA ALA A 226 -2.62 21.67 -13.90
C ALA A 226 -4.14 21.79 -13.62
N VAL A 227 -4.53 22.67 -12.70
CA VAL A 227 -5.95 22.90 -12.40
C VAL A 227 -6.63 23.70 -13.52
N GLN A 228 -5.91 24.63 -14.13
CA GLN A 228 -6.41 25.41 -15.27
C GLN A 228 -6.63 24.52 -16.49
N ASP A 229 -5.75 23.57 -16.78
CA ASP A 229 -5.91 22.63 -17.89
C ASP A 229 -7.18 21.76 -17.71
N LYS A 230 -7.48 21.32 -16.48
CA LYS A 230 -8.76 20.64 -16.16
C LYS A 230 -9.97 21.53 -16.47
N LYS A 231 -9.89 22.81 -16.11
CA LYS A 231 -10.95 23.79 -16.37
C LYS A 231 -11.14 24.05 -17.86
N ASP A 232 -10.03 24.17 -18.60
CA ASP A 232 -10.04 24.40 -20.05
C ASP A 232 -10.59 23.18 -20.81
N ALA A 233 -10.44 21.98 -20.25
CA ALA A 233 -11.13 20.77 -20.71
C ALA A 233 -12.64 20.72 -20.37
N GLY A 234 -13.18 21.74 -19.71
CA GLY A 234 -14.61 21.91 -19.43
C GLY A 234 -15.10 21.24 -18.15
N TYR A 235 -14.20 20.85 -17.24
CA TYR A 235 -14.56 20.24 -15.96
C TYR A 235 -14.56 21.27 -14.82
N GLU A 236 -15.46 21.06 -13.85
CA GLU A 236 -15.54 21.91 -12.66
C GLU A 236 -14.29 21.77 -11.78
N THR A 237 -13.85 22.88 -11.21
CA THR A 237 -12.67 22.98 -10.33
C THR A 237 -13.04 23.55 -8.98
N SER A 238 -12.33 23.10 -7.95
CA SER A 238 -12.51 23.51 -6.55
C SER A 238 -11.16 23.66 -5.85
N ILE A 239 -11.16 24.13 -4.60
CA ILE A 239 -9.94 24.18 -3.78
C ILE A 239 -9.32 22.79 -3.55
N THR A 240 -10.12 21.72 -3.64
CA THR A 240 -9.65 20.35 -3.50
C THR A 240 -8.70 19.96 -4.63
N ASP A 241 -8.89 20.51 -5.84
CA ASP A 241 -8.02 20.24 -6.98
C ASP A 241 -6.62 20.80 -6.73
N TYR A 242 -6.54 22.05 -6.27
CA TYR A 242 -5.27 22.67 -5.86
C TYR A 242 -4.62 21.90 -4.72
N TRP A 243 -5.40 21.51 -3.71
CA TRP A 243 -4.89 20.72 -2.57
C TRP A 243 -4.28 19.40 -3.04
N TYR A 244 -4.96 18.67 -3.93
CA TYR A 244 -4.51 17.36 -4.38
C TYR A 244 -3.25 17.44 -5.26
N VAL A 245 -3.13 18.45 -6.12
CA VAL A 245 -1.93 18.65 -6.96
C VAL A 245 -0.72 19.07 -6.10
N VAL A 246 -0.95 19.83 -5.03
CA VAL A 246 0.05 20.24 -4.05
C VAL A 246 0.47 19.07 -3.13
N GLU A 247 -0.36 18.06 -2.95
CA GLU A 247 -0.07 16.90 -2.10
C GLU A 247 0.85 15.88 -2.82
N HIS A 248 2.16 15.98 -2.60
CA HIS A 248 3.20 15.18 -3.29
C HIS A 248 3.42 13.75 -2.76
N LEU A 249 2.50 13.22 -1.94
CA LEU A 249 2.78 12.08 -1.07
C LEU A 249 2.43 10.71 -1.65
N VAL A 250 1.92 10.67 -2.86
CA VAL A 250 1.26 9.48 -3.39
C VAL A 250 2.14 8.72 -4.39
N ASP A 251 3.14 9.36 -5.01
CA ASP A 251 3.99 8.72 -6.02
C ASP A 251 5.40 9.33 -6.14
N ALA A 252 6.40 8.52 -6.50
CA ALA A 252 7.79 8.90 -6.78
C ALA A 252 8.04 9.29 -8.26
N SER A 253 7.03 9.16 -9.13
CA SER A 253 7.14 9.48 -10.55
C SER A 253 6.48 10.82 -10.93
N SER A 254 5.65 11.39 -10.06
CA SER A 254 5.23 12.80 -10.17
C SER A 254 6.41 13.76 -9.93
N THR A 255 7.38 13.37 -9.12
CA THR A 255 8.64 14.07 -8.83
C THR A 255 9.67 14.02 -9.96
N ASN A 256 9.47 13.16 -10.96
CA ASN A 256 10.30 13.07 -12.17
C ASN A 256 9.75 13.88 -13.35
N ARG A 257 8.64 14.62 -13.17
CA ARG A 257 8.25 15.69 -14.10
C ARG A 257 8.97 16.99 -13.71
N ARG A 258 10.31 16.93 -13.69
CA ARG A 258 11.19 18.08 -13.75
C ARG A 258 11.52 18.39 -15.21
#